data_AF-A9D473-F1
#
_entry.id   AF-A9D473-F1
#
_cell.length_a   1.000
_cell.length_b   1.000
_cell.length_c   1.000
_cell.angle_alpha   90.00
_cell.angle_beta   90.00
_cell.angle_gamma   90.00
#
_symmetry.space_group_name_H-M   'P 1'
#
loop_
_entity.id
_entity.type
_entity.pdbx_description
1 polymer ?
#
loop_
_entity_poly.entity_id
_entity_poly.type
_entity_poly.pdbx_seq_one_letter_code
_entity_poly.pdbx_strand_id
1 'polypeptide(L)'
;MAAHADRQPVLLTLSQEAANAATVRFVADGADLPALAGVERLVLMFDGHDQDQLEAARAQWKRLKSDGHELTYWQQTEDRRWQKKA
;
A
#
# COMPACT_ATOMS: atom_id res chain seq x y z
N MET A 1 -4.40 19.72 8.12
CA MET A 1 -5.19 18.99 7.12
C MET A 1 -4.99 19.63 5.75
N ALA A 2 -4.89 18.84 4.69
CA ALA A 2 -4.83 19.38 3.33
C ALA A 2 -6.16 20.08 2.98
N ALA A 3 -6.10 21.28 2.42
CA ALA A 3 -7.31 22.00 2.00
C ALA A 3 -8.06 21.22 0.91
N HIS A 4 -9.38 21.12 1.05
CA HIS A 4 -10.27 20.46 0.08
C HIS A 4 -9.94 18.98 -0.20
N ALA A 5 -9.38 18.26 0.78
CA ALA A 5 -9.01 16.85 0.63
C ALA A 5 -10.19 15.98 0.16
N ASP A 6 -11.40 16.28 0.63
CA ASP A 6 -12.66 15.64 0.25
C ASP A 6 -12.98 15.71 -1.26
N ARG A 7 -12.42 16.69 -1.97
CA ARG A 7 -12.61 16.89 -3.41
C ARG A 7 -11.48 16.30 -4.25
N GLN A 8 -10.48 15.68 -3.62
CA GLN A 8 -9.32 15.11 -4.29
C GLN A 8 -9.55 13.61 -4.53
N PRO A 9 -9.82 13.17 -5.76
CA PRO A 9 -10.00 11.74 -6.05
C PRO A 9 -8.72 10.95 -5.80
N VAL A 10 -7.56 11.60 -5.95
CA VAL A 10 -6.25 11.09 -5.54
C VAL A 10 -5.65 12.10 -4.57
N LEU A 11 -5.55 11.71 -3.31
CA LEU A 11 -4.94 12.51 -2.26
C LEU A 11 -3.56 11.94 -1.93
N LEU A 12 -2.51 12.73 -2.16
CA LEU A 12 -1.15 12.42 -1.69
C LEU A 12 -0.95 13.09 -0.34
N THR A 13 -0.60 12.31 0.68
CA THR A 13 -0.47 12.81 2.04
C THR A 13 0.49 11.96 2.85
N LEU A 14 1.15 12.59 3.83
CA LEU A 14 1.92 11.91 4.87
C LEU A 14 1.04 11.55 6.09
N SER A 15 -0.21 12.01 6.11
CA SER A 15 -1.18 11.65 7.14
C SER A 15 -1.75 10.26 6.89
N GLN A 16 -2.00 9.52 7.96
CA GLN A 16 -2.69 8.21 7.90
C GLN A 16 -4.22 8.34 7.80
N GLU A 17 -4.77 9.55 7.89
CA GLU A 17 -6.21 9.80 7.81
C GLU A 17 -6.74 9.69 6.37
N ALA A 18 -7.88 9.01 6.16
CA ALA A 18 -8.60 9.01 4.89
C ALA A 18 -9.43 10.29 4.73
N ALA A 19 -8.77 11.42 4.52
CA ALA A 19 -9.43 12.72 4.40
C ALA A 19 -10.29 12.87 3.13
N ASN A 20 -10.17 11.95 2.16
CA ASN A 20 -10.95 11.92 0.92
C ASN A 20 -11.85 10.68 0.80
N ALA A 21 -12.12 9.97 1.89
CA ALA A 21 -12.91 8.73 1.91
C ALA A 21 -12.42 7.63 0.93
N ALA A 22 -11.11 7.56 0.68
CA ALA A 22 -10.52 6.56 -0.21
C ALA A 22 -10.76 5.11 0.28
N THR A 23 -11.31 4.28 -0.60
CA THR A 23 -11.46 2.82 -0.41
C THR A 23 -10.21 2.05 -0.85
N VAL A 24 -9.38 2.65 -1.69
CA VAL A 24 -8.09 2.10 -2.15
C VAL A 24 -6.95 2.97 -1.61
N ARG A 25 -5.98 2.35 -0.94
CA ARG A 25 -4.82 3.04 -0.38
C ARG A 25 -3.52 2.49 -0.97
N PHE A 26 -2.62 3.40 -1.33
CA PHE A 26 -1.26 3.08 -1.72
C PHE A 26 -0.32 3.54 -0.61
N VAL A 27 0.56 2.64 -0.19
CA VAL A 27 1.62 2.90 0.78
C VAL A 27 2.93 2.68 0.02
N ALA A 28 3.79 3.67 -0.01
CA ALA A 28 5.03 3.65 -0.78
C ALA A 28 6.18 4.19 0.06
N ASP A 29 7.40 3.94 -0.40
CA ASP A 29 8.63 4.51 0.17
C ASP A 29 8.80 4.20 1.67
N GLY A 30 8.54 2.94 2.04
CA GLY A 30 8.70 2.48 3.43
C GLY A 30 7.69 3.05 4.44
N ALA A 31 6.64 3.76 4.00
CA ALA A 31 5.63 4.29 4.90
C ALA A 31 4.89 3.18 5.68
N ASP A 32 4.43 3.51 6.88
CA ASP A 32 3.68 2.60 7.74
C ASP A 32 2.30 2.27 7.16
N LEU A 33 1.84 1.04 7.44
CA LEU A 33 0.48 0.65 7.09
C LEU A 33 -0.54 1.47 7.91
N PRO A 34 -1.49 2.14 7.24
CA PRO A 34 -2.57 2.82 7.94
C PRO A 34 -3.56 1.82 8.53
N ALA A 35 -4.49 2.30 9.35
CA ALA A 35 -5.65 1.52 9.75
C ALA A 35 -6.44 1.05 8.51
N LEU A 36 -6.79 -0.25 8.49
CA LEU A 36 -7.46 -0.89 7.36
C LEU A 36 -9.01 -0.81 7.43
N ALA A 37 -9.56 -0.22 8.48
CA ALA A 37 -11.01 -0.07 8.62
C ALA A 37 -11.58 0.75 7.46
N GLY A 38 -12.54 0.17 6.72
CA GLY A 38 -13.14 0.81 5.53
C GLY A 38 -12.26 0.82 4.28
N VAL A 39 -11.08 0.17 4.32
CA VAL A 39 -10.21 0.01 3.15
C VAL A 39 -10.57 -1.30 2.44
N GLU A 40 -11.03 -1.20 1.20
CA GLU A 40 -11.33 -2.36 0.35
C GLU A 40 -10.06 -2.93 -0.28
N ARG A 41 -9.06 -2.07 -0.54
CA ARG A 41 -7.79 -2.50 -1.14
C ARG A 41 -6.61 -1.68 -0.63
N LEU A 42 -5.61 -2.38 -0.16
CA LEU A 42 -4.32 -1.81 0.20
C LEU A 42 -3.27 -2.29 -0.82
N VAL A 43 -2.50 -1.35 -1.37
CA VAL A 43 -1.36 -1.62 -2.23
C VAL A 43 -0.11 -1.13 -1.52
N LEU A 44 0.74 -2.07 -1.11
CA LEU A 44 2.07 -1.77 -0.61
C LEU A 44 3.06 -1.78 -1.78
N MET A 45 3.74 -0.67 -1.98
CA MET A 45 4.82 -0.49 -2.94
C MET A 45 6.14 -0.36 -2.20
N PHE A 46 7.15 -1.11 -2.64
CA PHE A 46 8.48 -1.11 -2.06
C PHE A 46 9.52 -1.32 -3.17
N ASP A 47 10.74 -0.84 -2.95
CA ASP A 47 11.87 -1.15 -3.84
C ASP A 47 12.41 -2.56 -3.55
N GLY A 48 12.43 -3.42 -4.58
CA GLY A 48 12.95 -4.78 -4.46
C GLY A 48 14.48 -4.86 -4.33
N HIS A 49 15.20 -3.76 -4.58
CA HIS A 49 16.65 -3.67 -4.39
C HIS A 49 17.04 -3.13 -3.01
N ASP A 50 16.08 -2.65 -2.23
CA ASP A 50 16.26 -2.21 -0.86
C ASP A 50 15.92 -3.34 0.10
N GLN A 51 16.94 -3.85 0.79
CA GLN A 51 16.79 -5.00 1.69
C GLN A 51 15.88 -4.68 2.88
N ASP A 52 15.95 -3.46 3.44
CA ASP A 52 15.17 -3.09 4.62
C ASP A 52 13.67 -2.99 4.27
N GLN A 53 13.36 -2.40 3.12
CA GLN A 53 11.98 -2.35 2.61
C GLN A 53 11.43 -3.74 2.28
N LEU A 54 12.27 -4.62 1.72
CA LEU A 54 11.90 -5.98 1.39
C LEU A 54 11.62 -6.82 2.65
N GLU A 55 12.39 -6.63 3.72
CA GLU A 55 12.13 -7.26 5.02
C GLU A 55 10.85 -6.73 5.68
N ALA A 56 10.65 -5.40 5.65
CA ALA A 56 9.42 -4.77 6.14
C ALA A 56 8.18 -5.30 5.40
N ALA A 57 8.23 -5.36 4.07
CA ALA A 57 7.14 -5.89 3.24
C ALA A 57 6.84 -7.36 3.57
N ARG A 58 7.88 -8.18 3.81
CA ARG A 58 7.69 -9.58 4.24
C ARG A 58 7.04 -9.69 5.61
N ALA A 59 7.40 -8.83 6.57
CA ALA A 59 6.79 -8.80 7.89
C ALA A 59 5.30 -8.40 7.81
N GLN A 60 5.00 -7.36 7.03
CA GLN A 60 3.65 -6.90 6.76
C GLN A 60 2.81 -7.97 6.06
N TRP A 61 3.36 -8.65 5.05
CA TRP A 61 2.70 -9.77 4.37
C TRP A 61 2.30 -10.88 5.35
N LYS A 62 3.20 -11.29 6.24
CA LYS A 62 2.92 -12.33 7.25
C LYS A 62 1.78 -11.92 8.17
N ARG A 63 1.81 -10.68 8.67
CA ARG A 63 0.75 -10.10 9.53
C ARG A 63 -0.60 -10.07 8.82
N LEU A 64 -0.65 -9.51 7.61
CA LEU A 64 -1.93 -9.40 6.88
C LEU A 64 -2.48 -10.78 6.51
N LYS A 65 -1.61 -11.75 6.24
CA LYS A 65 -2.00 -13.13 5.98
C LYS A 65 -2.57 -13.79 7.23
N SER A 66 -1.97 -13.57 8.40
CA SER A 66 -2.51 -14.11 9.67
C SER A 66 -3.84 -13.47 10.05
N ASP A 67 -4.05 -12.22 9.67
CA ASP A 67 -5.30 -11.48 9.88
C ASP A 67 -6.42 -11.91 8.89
N GLY A 68 -6.12 -12.87 8.00
CA GLY A 68 -7.10 -13.49 7.10
C GLY A 68 -7.36 -12.72 5.80
N HIS A 69 -6.52 -11.73 5.46
CA HIS A 69 -6.69 -10.96 4.24
C HIS A 69 -6.28 -11.73 2.98
N GLU A 70 -6.96 -11.44 1.86
CA GLU A 70 -6.52 -11.88 0.54
C GLU A 70 -5.31 -11.06 0.08
N LEU A 71 -4.20 -11.74 -0.20
CA LEU A 71 -2.95 -11.11 -0.59
C LEU A 71 -2.55 -11.55 -2.00
N THR A 72 -2.06 -10.59 -2.77
CA THR A 72 -1.43 -10.85 -4.06
C THR A 72 -0.11 -10.11 -4.15
N TYR A 73 0.89 -10.74 -4.76
CA TYR A 73 2.19 -10.16 -4.99
C TYR A 73 2.37 -9.92 -6.48
N TRP A 74 2.75 -8.69 -6.82
CA TRP A 74 3.01 -8.26 -8.19
C TRP A 74 4.43 -7.71 -8.27
N GLN A 75 5.12 -8.02 -9.36
CA GLN A 75 6.46 -7.52 -9.64
C GLN A 75 6.49 -6.90 -11.02
N GLN A 76 7.20 -5.77 -11.15
CA GLN A 76 7.47 -5.17 -12.44
C GLN A 76 8.52 -5.98 -13.20
N THR A 77 8.24 -6.29 -14.46
CA THR A 77 9.15 -6.98 -15.38
C THR A 77 10.08 -5.99 -16.08
N GLU A 78 11.13 -6.48 -16.72
CA GLU A 78 12.11 -5.65 -17.45
C GLU A 78 11.48 -4.77 -18.55
N ASP A 79 10.37 -5.23 -19.14
CA ASP A 79 9.56 -4.47 -20.12
C ASP A 79 8.56 -3.49 -19.47
N ARG A 80 8.73 -3.18 -18.18
CA ARG A 80 7.90 -2.27 -17.37
C ARG A 80 6.45 -2.70 -17.14
N ARG A 81 6.09 -3.94 -17.47
CA ARG A 81 4.77 -4.52 -17.18
C ARG A 81 4.71 -5.06 -15.76
N TRP A 82 3.52 -5.30 -15.23
CA TRP A 82 3.33 -5.93 -13.92
C TRP A 82 2.86 -7.36 -14.11
N GLN A 83 3.48 -8.29 -13.38
CA GLN A 83 3.11 -9.70 -13.37
C GLN A 83 2.78 -10.16 -11.95
N LYS A 84 1.63 -10.83 -11.79
CA LYS A 84 1.27 -11.52 -10.54
C LYS A 84 2.19 -12.72 -10.34
N LYS A 85 2.83 -12.79 -9.18
CA LYS A 85 3.77 -13.85 -8.78
C LYS A 85 3.17 -14.77 -7.71
N ALA A 86 2.25 -14.25 -6.88
CA ALA A 86 1.47 -15.01 -5.89
C ALA A 86 0.09 -14.38 -5.70
#